data_AF-A0A418IBW2-F1
#
_entry.id   AF-A0A418IBW2-F1
#
_cell.length_a   1.000
_cell.length_b   1.000
_cell.length_c   1.000
_cell.angle_alpha   90.00
_cell.angle_beta   90.00
_cell.angle_gamma   90.00
#
_symmetry.space_group_name_H-M   'P 1'
#
loop_
_entity.id
_entity.type
_entity.pdbx_description
1 polymer ?
#
loop_
_entity_poly.entity_id
_entity_poly.type
_entity_poly.pdbx_seq_one_letter_code
_entity_poly.pdbx_strand_id
1 'polypeptide(L)' 'MNCYDELFNTIKKLIETKEISSYQINKDTGVSYGNINAMRRGERSIENLSLKNAKVLYEYAKAHLNE' A
#
# COMPACT_ATOMS: atom_id res chain seq x y z
N MET A 1 9.00 -9.94 14.96
CA MET A 1 8.38 -9.70 13.64
C MET A 1 9.47 -9.90 12.60
N ASN A 2 9.27 -10.74 11.58
CA ASN A 2 10.27 -10.82 10.51
C ASN A 2 10.08 -9.63 9.53
N CYS A 3 11.09 -9.33 8.71
CA CYS A 3 11.07 -8.18 7.81
C CYS A 3 9.93 -8.24 6.76
N TYR A 4 9.53 -9.45 6.37
CA TYR A 4 8.41 -9.64 5.45
C TYR A 4 7.07 -9.27 6.10
N ASP A 5 6.84 -9.74 7.32
CA ASP A 5 5.61 -9.44 8.07
C ASP A 5 5.47 -7.93 8.31
N GLU A 6 6.58 -7.24 8.61
CA GLU A 6 6.59 -5.78 8.76
C GLU A 6 6.18 -5.10 7.44
N LEU A 7 6.88 -5.40 6.35
CA LEU A 7 6.59 -4.85 5.02
C LEU A 7 5.11 -5.05 4.64
N PHE A 8 4.62 -6.29 4.77
CA PHE A 8 3.26 -6.66 4.41
C PHE A 8 2.24 -5.89 5.26
N ASN A 9 2.41 -5.88 6.58
CA ASN A 9 1.45 -5.24 7.49
C ASN A 9 1.44 -3.72 7.33
N THR A 10 2.60 -3.08 7.09
CA THR A 10 2.69 -1.65 6.83
C THR A 10 1.96 -1.26 5.54
N ILE A 11 2.17 -2.01 4.44
CA ILE A 11 1.44 -1.77 3.19
C ILE A 11 -0.06 -2.06 3.39
N LYS A 12 -0.42 -3.14 4.09
CA LYS A 12 -1.81 -3.48 4.38
C LYS A 12 -2.53 -2.35 5.12
N LYS A 13 -1.90 -1.77 6.15
CA LYS A 13 -2.43 -0.61 6.89
C LYS A 13 -2.67 0.59 5.97
N LEU A 14 -1.77 0.85 5.01
CA LEU A 14 -1.95 1.90 4.00
C LEU A 14 -3.13 1.61 3.07
N ILE A 15 -3.28 0.36 2.61
CA ILE A 15 -4.37 0.00 1.70
C ILE A 15 -5.73 0.08 2.41
N GLU A 16 -5.82 -0.38 3.66
CA GLU A 16 -7.07 -0.46 4.42
C GLU A 16 -7.48 0.86 5.08
N THR A 17 -6.57 1.83 5.23
CA THR A 17 -6.88 3.11 5.85
C THR A 17 -7.94 3.91 5.08
N LYS A 18 -8.84 4.55 5.82
CA LYS A 18 -9.84 5.48 5.28
C LYS A 18 -9.34 6.92 5.21
N GLU A 19 -8.25 7.23 5.91
CA GLU A 19 -7.68 8.57 6.01
C GLU A 19 -7.03 9.04 4.69
N ILE A 20 -6.50 8.09 3.92
CA ILE A 20 -5.85 8.36 2.64
C ILE A 20 -6.65 7.69 1.53
N SER A 21 -7.12 8.48 0.56
CA SER A 21 -7.87 7.96 -0.57
C SER A 21 -6.96 7.22 -1.55
N SER A 22 -7.51 6.24 -2.29
CA SER A 22 -6.78 5.58 -3.39
C SER A 22 -6.29 6.57 -4.45
N TYR A 23 -7.01 7.69 -4.63
CA TYR A 23 -6.61 8.78 -5.52
C TYR A 23 -5.35 9.47 -5.02
N GLN A 24 -5.30 9.81 -3.73
CA GLN A 24 -4.12 10.45 -3.14
C GLN A 24 -2.89 9.54 -3.22
N ILE A 25 -3.05 8.25 -2.87
CA ILE A 25 -1.98 7.26 -3.00
C ILE A 25 -1.51 7.18 -4.46
N ASN A 26 -2.43 7.11 -5.43
CA ASN A 26 -2.07 7.08 -6.85
C ASN A 26 -1.30 8.33 -7.29
N LYS A 27 -1.78 9.51 -6.88
CA LYS A 27 -1.16 10.80 -7.22
C LYS A 27 0.27 10.91 -6.69
N ASP A 28 0.51 10.45 -5.47
CA ASP A 28 1.80 10.61 -4.80
C ASP A 28 2.81 9.50 -5.15
N THR A 29 2.33 8.28 -5.35
CA THR A 29 3.19 7.10 -5.54
C THR A 29 3.30 6.65 -7.00
N GLY A 30 2.38 7.08 -7.87
CA GLY A 30 2.24 6.56 -9.23
C GLY A 30 1.68 5.13 -9.32
N VAL A 31 1.39 4.47 -8.19
CA VAL A 31 0.76 3.15 -8.20
C VAL A 31 -0.70 3.28 -8.66
N SER A 32 -1.11 2.46 -9.64
CA SER A 32 -2.43 2.56 -10.27
C SER A 32 -3.58 2.57 -9.25
N TYR A 33 -4.45 3.58 -9.36
CA TYR A 33 -5.71 3.69 -8.62
C TYR A 33 -6.54 2.39 -8.70
N GLY A 34 -6.60 1.76 -9.89
CA GLY A 34 -7.31 0.51 -10.09
C GLY A 34 -6.72 -0.64 -9.29
N ASN A 35 -5.39 -0.74 -9.20
CA ASN A 35 -4.72 -1.74 -8.37
C ASN A 35 -4.99 -1.51 -6.88
N ILE A 36 -4.93 -0.26 -6.42
CA ILE A 36 -5.20 0.10 -5.02
C ILE A 36 -6.63 -0.30 -4.65
N ASN A 37 -7.60 0.02 -5.51
CA ASN A 37 -8.99 -0.34 -5.30
C ASN A 37 -9.25 -1.85 -5.37
N ALA A 38 -8.60 -2.57 -6.29
CA ALA A 38 -8.69 -4.02 -6.35
C ALA A 38 -8.15 -4.66 -5.05
N MET A 39 -7.06 -4.13 -4.49
CA MET A 39 -6.55 -4.57 -3.18
C MET A 39 -7.53 -4.25 -2.05
N ARG A 40 -8.14 -3.06 -2.03
CA ARG A 40 -9.17 -2.68 -1.04
C ARG A 40 -10.41 -3.57 -1.08
N ARG A 41 -10.78 -4.06 -2.28
CA ARG A 41 -11.91 -4.99 -2.46
C ARG A 41 -11.53 -6.45 -2.23
N GLY A 42 -10.26 -6.77 -1.99
CA GLY A 42 -9.77 -8.14 -1.85
C GLY A 42 -9.65 -8.91 -3.17
N GLU A 43 -9.83 -8.26 -4.32
CA GLU A 43 -9.70 -8.86 -5.66
C GLU A 43 -8.23 -9.07 -6.06
N ARG A 44 -7.30 -8.37 -5.41
CA ARG A 44 -5.85 -8.49 -5.63
C ARG A 44 -5.12 -8.59 -4.29
N SER A 45 -4.27 -9.61 -4.15
CA SER A 45 -3.37 -9.72 -2.98
C SER A 45 -2.24 -8.70 -3.03
N ILE A 46 -1.87 -8.16 -1.87
CA ILE A 46 -0.68 -7.30 -1.66
C ILE A 46 0.60 -8.08 -2.01
N GLU A 47 0.62 -9.39 -1.80
CA GLU A 47 1.76 -10.26 -2.12
C GLU A 47 2.04 -10.32 -3.63
N ASN A 48 1.05 -10.00 -4.46
CA ASN A 48 1.17 -9.93 -5.93
C ASN A 48 1.61 -8.54 -6.43
N LEU A 49 2.13 -7.68 -5.55
CA LEU A 49 2.77 -6.44 -5.94
C LEU A 49 4.13 -6.73 -6.57
N SER A 50 4.51 -5.93 -7.57
CA SER A 50 5.91 -5.89 -7.98
C SER A 50 6.74 -5.32 -6.83
N LEU A 51 8.00 -5.75 -6.72
CA LEU A 51 8.93 -5.23 -5.72
C LEU A 51 9.03 -3.69 -5.76
N LYS A 52 8.98 -3.12 -6.97
CA LYS A 52 8.94 -1.66 -7.17
C LYS A 52 7.73 -1.02 -6.48
N ASN A 53 6.53 -1.55 -6.68
CA ASN A 53 5.32 -1.00 -6.08
C ASN A 53 5.28 -1.25 -4.56
N ALA A 54 5.76 -2.41 -4.10
CA ALA A 54 5.85 -2.72 -2.68
C ALA A 54 6.76 -1.71 -1.96
N LYS A 55 7.94 -1.41 -2.53
CA LYS A 55 8.87 -0.42 -1.99
C LYS A 55 8.22 0.97 -1.85
N VAL A 56 7.63 1.49 -2.92
CA VAL A 56 7.07 2.86 -2.90
C VAL A 56 5.87 2.95 -1.94
N LEU A 57 5.01 1.92 -1.90
CA LEU A 57 3.89 1.91 -0.96
C LEU A 57 4.35 1.80 0.49
N TYR A 58 5.39 1.02 0.78
CA TYR A 58 5.97 0.93 2.13
C TYR A 58 6.57 2.26 2.58
N GLU A 59 7.37 2.91 1.73
CA GLU A 59 7.96 4.22 2.04
C GLU A 59 6.88 5.28 2.27
N TYR A 60 5.84 5.30 1.43
CA TYR A 60 4.71 6.20 1.59
C TYR A 60 3.93 5.92 2.87
N ALA A 61 3.68 4.65 3.20
CA ALA A 61 3.02 4.25 4.43
C ALA A 61 3.78 4.75 5.67
N LYS A 62 5.10 4.57 5.71
CA LYS A 62 5.95 5.04 6.81
C LYS A 62 5.93 6.56 6.97
N ALA A 63 5.87 7.31 5.87
CA ALA A 63 5.81 8.77 5.90
C ALA A 63 4.45 9.33 6.34
N HIS A 64 3.35 8.60 6.14
CA HIS A 64 1.99 9.13 6.28
C HIS A 64 1.12 8.45 7.34
N LEU A 65 1.52 7.30 7.89
CA LEU A 65 0.74 6.55 8.90
C LEU A 65 1.26 6.72 10.34
N ASN A 66 2.18 7.66 10.58
CA ASN A 66 2.85 7.92 11.85
C ASN A 66 3.31 6.62 12.53
N GLU A 67 4.53 6.19 12.22
CA GLU A 67 5.30 5.33 13.14
C GLU A 67 6.45 6.11 13.74
#